data_AF-A0A8J6Y463-F1
#
_entry.id   AF-A0A8J6Y463-F1
#
_cell.length_a   1.000
_cell.length_b   1.000
_cell.length_c   1.000
_cell.angle_alpha   90.00
_cell.angle_beta   90.00
_cell.angle_gamma   90.00
#
_symmetry.space_group_name_H-M   'P 1'
#
loop_
_entity.id
_entity.type
_entity.pdbx_description
1 polymer ?
#
loop_
_entity_poly.entity_id
_entity_poly.type
_entity_poly.pdbx_seq_one_letter_code
_entity_poly.pdbx_strand_id
1 'polypeptide(L)'
;MTRHRRHVRWERVVAGLALLLIAFAWVLGAVRAELDLMPFVRQAVPEAGHIVRQDNGLYAAWTDARETGFVGFVATSAADGYGGPLRVAVAADPTGEIIGAVIVDDKETPAWMDRVVHSGLLRSLVGKSYSDGFEVGTDVDGVTGATNTSKALAEAARTGSRTVARRLDLPVEDLPPPAIVFGVPEVVLLALFAVGYFGHQGRFRFARQARWVSMLVGMVVLGFLYNLPLTLAYITKLLLGYWPQWQTNLYWYFLIGGILFVFTVDNKNPYCRWFCPFGAAQECMGVIGGARSLSPGRFVGLLKWLQRLLALAAILLGVYLRSPGLASYELFGTLFDLLGSSLQFAALGLVLIAALFITRPWCNYLCPIRPVVDYIQIVRELVKERWRKIRTEPA
;
A
#
# COMPACT_ATOMS: atom_id res chain seq x y z
N MET A 1 31.65 24.51 -19.58
CA MET A 1 30.73 23.83 -18.62
C MET A 1 30.73 22.33 -18.93
N THR A 2 31.27 21.48 -18.06
CA THR A 2 31.50 20.04 -18.37
C THR A 2 30.19 19.29 -18.63
N ARG A 3 30.20 18.29 -19.54
CA ARG A 3 29.04 17.43 -19.90
C ARG A 3 28.34 16.85 -18.66
N HIS A 4 29.11 16.54 -17.62
CA HIS A 4 28.63 16.09 -16.32
C HIS A 4 27.77 17.12 -15.57
N ARG A 5 28.19 18.40 -15.51
CA ARG A 5 27.41 19.48 -14.87
C ARG A 5 26.09 19.77 -15.59
N ARG A 6 26.05 19.63 -16.93
CA ARG A 6 24.80 19.76 -17.70
C ARG A 6 23.83 18.63 -17.40
N HIS A 7 24.31 17.39 -17.31
CA HIS A 7 23.49 16.23 -16.97
C HIS A 7 22.85 16.36 -15.58
N VAL A 8 23.64 16.74 -14.56
CA VAL A 8 23.13 16.91 -13.18
C VAL A 8 22.09 18.02 -13.10
N ARG A 9 22.28 19.14 -13.81
CA ARG A 9 21.26 20.21 -13.87
C ARG A 9 19.97 19.74 -14.54
N TRP A 10 20.08 19.00 -15.64
CA TRP A 10 18.92 18.46 -16.33
C TRP A 10 18.10 17.51 -15.44
N GLU A 11 18.76 16.59 -14.73
CA GLU A 11 18.07 15.67 -13.82
C GLU A 11 17.34 16.41 -12.69
N ARG A 12 17.91 17.51 -12.18
CA ARG A 12 17.25 18.35 -11.17
C ARG A 12 16.01 19.06 -11.71
N VAL A 13 16.07 19.58 -12.95
CA VAL A 13 14.91 20.22 -13.59
C VAL A 13 13.79 19.21 -13.79
N VAL A 14 14.12 18.03 -14.33
CA VAL A 14 13.14 16.95 -14.50
C VAL A 14 12.55 16.50 -13.17
N ALA A 15 13.38 16.41 -12.12
CA ALA A 15 12.89 16.07 -10.80
C ALA A 15 11.94 17.13 -10.21
N GLY A 16 12.20 18.42 -10.44
CA GLY A 16 11.31 19.51 -10.05
C GLY A 16 9.98 19.46 -10.81
N LEU A 17 10.02 19.25 -12.13
CA LEU A 17 8.81 19.10 -12.95
C LEU A 17 7.96 17.91 -12.52
N ALA A 18 8.58 16.78 -12.17
CA ALA A 18 7.86 15.61 -11.67
C ALA A 18 7.08 15.92 -10.37
N LEU A 19 7.64 16.67 -9.42
CA LEU A 19 6.91 17.08 -8.22
C LEU A 19 5.74 18.00 -8.53
N LEU A 20 5.93 18.96 -9.44
CA LEU A 20 4.85 19.86 -9.84
C LEU A 20 3.70 19.08 -10.48
N LEU A 21 4.01 18.09 -11.31
CA LEU A 21 3.00 17.20 -11.90
C LEU A 21 2.29 16.35 -10.84
N ILE A 22 3.02 15.81 -9.86
CA ILE A 22 2.43 15.04 -8.76
C ILE A 22 1.51 15.94 -7.91
N ALA A 23 1.94 17.15 -7.58
CA ALA A 23 1.12 18.11 -6.83
C ALA A 23 -0.14 18.52 -7.62
N PHE A 24 0.01 18.77 -8.92
CA PHE A 24 -1.12 19.08 -9.80
C PHE A 24 -2.11 17.91 -9.89
N ALA A 25 -1.61 16.68 -10.09
CA ALA A 25 -2.42 15.47 -10.09
C ALA A 25 -3.14 15.25 -8.75
N TRP A 26 -2.49 15.59 -7.63
CA TRP A 26 -3.07 15.52 -6.29
C TRP A 26 -4.25 16.48 -6.14
N VAL A 27 -4.09 17.74 -6.58
CA VAL A 27 -5.18 18.75 -6.55
C VAL A 27 -6.34 18.32 -7.45
N LEU A 28 -6.06 17.89 -8.68
CA LEU A 28 -7.11 17.42 -9.59
C LEU A 28 -7.84 16.18 -9.05
N GLY A 29 -7.10 15.23 -8.48
CA GLY A 29 -7.69 14.06 -7.82
C GLY A 29 -8.54 14.44 -6.61
N ALA A 30 -8.17 15.50 -5.89
CA ALA A 30 -8.98 16.04 -4.80
C ALA A 30 -10.32 16.59 -5.24
N VAL A 31 -10.31 17.39 -6.32
CA VAL A 31 -11.53 17.95 -6.89
C VAL A 31 -12.43 16.86 -7.49
N ARG A 32 -11.84 15.79 -8.04
CA ARG A 32 -12.59 14.66 -8.62
C ARG A 32 -13.32 13.80 -7.58
N ALA A 33 -12.83 13.75 -6.34
CA ALA A 33 -13.15 12.68 -5.39
C ALA A 33 -14.49 12.83 -4.64
N GLU A 34 -15.50 13.45 -5.25
CA GLU A 34 -16.84 13.50 -4.68
C GLU A 34 -17.56 12.17 -4.94
N LEU A 35 -17.82 11.40 -3.89
CA LEU A 35 -18.53 10.12 -3.97
C LEU A 35 -20.01 10.34 -3.67
N ASP A 36 -20.88 10.00 -4.63
CA ASP A 36 -22.30 9.82 -4.33
C ASP A 36 -22.50 8.48 -3.62
N LEU A 37 -22.90 8.56 -2.35
CA LEU A 37 -23.08 7.40 -1.46
C LEU A 37 -24.45 6.73 -1.66
N MET A 38 -25.43 7.46 -2.21
CA MET A 38 -26.82 7.03 -2.25
C MET A 38 -27.05 5.69 -2.99
N PRO A 39 -26.37 5.38 -4.10
CA PRO A 39 -26.51 4.08 -4.76
C PRO A 39 -26.11 2.90 -3.86
N PHE A 40 -25.02 3.06 -3.10
CA PHE A 40 -24.51 2.02 -2.21
C PHE A 40 -25.38 1.85 -0.96
N VAL A 41 -25.91 2.95 -0.45
CA VAL A 41 -26.88 2.92 0.68
C VAL A 41 -28.15 2.17 0.27
N ARG A 42 -28.67 2.43 -0.94
CA ARG A 42 -29.81 1.67 -1.49
C ARG A 42 -29.50 0.19 -1.68
N GLN A 43 -28.28 -0.14 -2.10
CA GLN A 43 -27.85 -1.53 -2.25
C GLN A 43 -27.73 -2.26 -0.89
N ALA A 44 -27.35 -1.54 0.17
CA ALA A 44 -27.24 -2.10 1.52
C ALA A 44 -28.62 -2.37 2.15
N VAL A 45 -29.68 -1.66 1.74
CA VAL A 45 -31.07 -1.88 2.19
C VAL A 45 -32.01 -1.95 1.00
N PRO A 46 -32.02 -3.07 0.25
CA PRO A 46 -32.85 -3.19 -0.94
C PRO A 46 -34.36 -3.15 -0.64
N GLU A 47 -34.76 -3.43 0.60
CA GLU A 47 -36.16 -3.43 1.05
C GLU A 47 -36.71 -2.01 1.31
N ALA A 48 -35.86 -0.98 1.33
CA ALA A 48 -36.26 0.39 1.59
C ALA A 48 -36.84 1.07 0.35
N GLY A 49 -38.09 1.53 0.44
CA GLY A 49 -38.74 2.38 -0.57
C GLY A 49 -38.39 3.87 -0.42
N HIS A 50 -37.95 4.30 0.76
CA HIS A 50 -37.55 5.68 1.05
C HIS A 50 -36.34 5.73 1.98
N ILE A 51 -35.38 6.62 1.69
CA ILE A 51 -34.15 6.78 2.46
C ILE A 51 -33.92 8.27 2.68
N VAL A 52 -33.76 8.67 3.95
CA VAL A 52 -33.49 10.04 4.35
C VAL A 52 -32.09 10.12 4.93
N ARG A 53 -31.29 11.02 4.37
CA ARG A 53 -29.94 11.30 4.87
C ARG A 53 -30.02 12.03 6.21
N GLN A 54 -29.26 11.54 7.19
CA GLN A 54 -29.01 12.23 8.45
C GLN A 54 -27.56 12.75 8.48
N ASP A 55 -27.04 13.02 9.67
CA ASP A 55 -25.69 13.54 9.86
C ASP A 55 -24.61 12.44 9.75
N ASN A 56 -23.39 12.86 9.41
CA ASN A 56 -22.18 12.02 9.46
C ASN A 56 -22.22 10.69 8.67
N GLY A 57 -22.96 10.64 7.56
CA GLY A 57 -23.04 9.44 6.72
C GLY A 57 -23.98 8.36 7.28
N LEU A 58 -24.90 8.76 8.15
CA LEU A 58 -26.02 7.96 8.61
C LEU A 58 -27.25 8.22 7.73
N TYR A 59 -28.03 7.18 7.48
CA TYR A 59 -29.25 7.22 6.69
C TYR A 59 -30.33 6.42 7.40
N ALA A 60 -31.54 6.95 7.47
CA ALA A 60 -32.69 6.20 7.93
C ALA A 60 -33.42 5.61 6.72
N ALA A 61 -33.90 4.37 6.87
CA ALA A 61 -34.52 3.61 5.79
C ALA A 61 -35.94 3.20 6.19
N TRP A 62 -36.89 3.45 5.29
CA TRP A 62 -38.31 3.11 5.44
C TRP A 62 -38.85 2.40 4.21
N THR A 63 -39.93 1.64 4.39
CA THR A 63 -40.63 0.94 3.32
C THR A 63 -41.35 1.91 2.37
N ASP A 64 -41.74 3.09 2.84
CA ASP A 64 -42.49 4.07 2.05
C ASP A 64 -42.11 5.53 2.36
N ALA A 65 -42.54 6.44 1.48
CA ALA A 65 -42.30 7.88 1.62
C ALA A 65 -43.14 8.56 2.71
N ARG A 66 -44.04 7.82 3.37
CA ARG A 66 -44.80 8.31 4.54
C ARG A 66 -44.11 7.94 5.85
N GLU A 67 -42.95 7.29 5.78
CA GLU A 67 -42.13 6.87 6.91
C GLU A 67 -42.86 5.92 7.89
N THR A 68 -43.83 5.12 7.39
CA THR A 68 -44.69 4.29 8.26
C THR A 68 -44.14 2.91 8.58
N GLY A 69 -43.24 2.37 7.76
CA GLY A 69 -42.54 1.10 8.01
C GLY A 69 -41.05 1.31 8.15
N PHE A 70 -40.57 1.52 9.39
CA PHE A 70 -39.15 1.70 9.66
C PHE A 70 -38.39 0.37 9.46
N VAL A 71 -37.43 0.36 8.55
CA VAL A 71 -36.61 -0.82 8.22
C VAL A 71 -35.35 -0.85 9.07
N GLY A 72 -34.73 0.31 9.30
CA GLY A 72 -33.49 0.41 10.06
C GLY A 72 -32.66 1.63 9.67
N PHE A 73 -31.40 1.63 10.10
CA PHE A 73 -30.43 2.65 9.70
C PHE A 73 -29.31 2.04 8.85
N VAL A 74 -28.72 2.87 8.00
CA VAL A 74 -27.49 2.60 7.27
C VAL A 74 -26.42 3.57 7.73
N ALA A 75 -25.27 3.07 8.15
CA ALA A 75 -24.10 3.89 8.45
C ALA A 75 -22.98 3.59 7.45
N THR A 76 -22.33 4.64 6.95
CA THR A 76 -21.08 4.51 6.19
C THR A 76 -19.89 4.73 7.10
N SER A 77 -18.97 3.77 7.14
CA SER A 77 -17.77 3.78 7.98
C SER A 77 -16.56 3.34 7.16
N ALA A 78 -15.36 3.77 7.57
CA ALA A 78 -14.13 3.43 6.88
C ALA A 78 -13.07 2.89 7.85
N ALA A 79 -12.18 2.04 7.33
CA ALA A 79 -11.01 1.51 8.02
C ALA A 79 -9.80 1.46 7.06
N ASP A 80 -8.60 1.29 7.59
CA ASP A 80 -7.37 1.30 6.80
C ASP A 80 -7.06 -0.05 6.16
N GLY A 81 -7.15 -0.12 4.84
CA GLY A 81 -6.75 -1.28 4.03
C GLY A 81 -5.28 -1.25 3.59
N TYR A 82 -4.91 -2.25 2.78
CA TYR A 82 -3.56 -2.35 2.22
C TYR A 82 -3.24 -1.14 1.33
N GLY A 83 -4.16 -0.78 0.44
CA GLY A 83 -3.98 0.30 -0.53
C GLY A 83 -4.39 1.68 -0.02
N GLY A 84 -5.20 1.76 1.03
CA GLY A 84 -5.70 3.03 1.59
C GLY A 84 -7.01 2.83 2.36
N PRO A 85 -7.72 3.93 2.70
CA PRO A 85 -9.01 3.83 3.36
C PRO A 85 -10.01 3.03 2.53
N LEU A 86 -10.69 2.10 3.18
CA LEU A 86 -11.77 1.29 2.62
C LEU A 86 -13.06 1.64 3.35
N ARG A 87 -14.15 1.89 2.61
CA ARG A 87 -15.45 2.31 3.14
C ARG A 87 -16.52 1.27 2.86
N VAL A 88 -17.33 0.99 3.88
CA VAL A 88 -18.48 0.09 3.84
C VAL A 88 -19.74 0.83 4.27
N ALA A 89 -20.86 0.54 3.62
CA ALA A 89 -22.20 0.88 4.09
C ALA A 89 -22.77 -0.36 4.78
N VAL A 90 -23.11 -0.22 6.07
CA VAL A 90 -23.74 -1.27 6.87
C VAL A 90 -25.14 -0.84 7.22
N ALA A 91 -26.09 -1.70 6.87
CA ALA A 91 -27.47 -1.59 7.27
C ALA A 91 -27.75 -2.54 8.43
N ALA A 92 -28.43 -2.03 9.46
CA ALA A 92 -28.94 -2.84 10.54
C ALA A 92 -30.38 -2.50 10.88
N ASP A 93 -31.11 -3.53 11.30
CA ASP A 93 -32.51 -3.44 11.70
C ASP A 93 -32.65 -2.74 13.08
N PRO A 94 -33.88 -2.53 13.59
CA PRO A 94 -34.10 -1.88 14.88
C PRO A 94 -33.54 -2.66 16.09
N THR A 95 -33.24 -3.95 15.93
CA THR A 95 -32.61 -4.78 16.98
C THR A 95 -31.08 -4.68 16.97
N GLY A 96 -30.52 -4.06 15.93
CA GLY A 96 -29.08 -3.92 15.72
C GLY A 96 -28.44 -5.11 15.02
N GLU A 97 -29.23 -5.98 14.38
CA GLU A 97 -28.75 -7.07 13.53
C GLU A 97 -28.45 -6.54 12.13
N ILE A 98 -27.32 -6.94 11.55
CA ILE A 98 -26.93 -6.53 10.21
C ILE A 98 -27.83 -7.21 9.17
N ILE A 99 -28.58 -6.41 8.41
CA ILE A 99 -29.42 -6.87 7.29
C ILE A 99 -28.72 -6.72 5.94
N GLY A 100 -27.66 -5.91 5.86
CA GLY A 100 -26.89 -5.74 4.63
C GLY A 100 -25.57 -5.01 4.83
N ALA A 101 -24.58 -5.36 4.01
CA ALA A 101 -23.28 -4.71 4.00
C ALA A 101 -22.72 -4.63 2.57
N VAL A 102 -22.29 -3.44 2.16
CA VAL A 102 -21.83 -3.15 0.79
C VAL A 102 -20.56 -2.33 0.81
N ILE A 103 -19.59 -2.66 -0.05
CA ILE A 103 -18.39 -1.85 -0.27
C ILE A 103 -18.80 -0.58 -1.02
N VAL A 104 -18.49 0.57 -0.44
CA VAL A 104 -18.80 1.90 -1.00
C VAL A 104 -17.63 2.43 -1.81
N ASP A 105 -16.42 2.30 -1.27
CA ASP A 105 -15.18 2.78 -1.88
C ASP A 105 -14.02 1.96 -1.34
N ASP A 106 -13.07 1.60 -2.19
CA ASP A 106 -11.86 0.90 -1.79
C ASP A 106 -10.66 1.32 -2.63
N LYS A 107 -9.47 1.26 -2.02
CA LYS A 107 -8.21 1.62 -2.67
C LYS A 107 -7.31 0.40 -2.87
N GLU A 108 -7.88 -0.80 -2.80
CA GLU A 108 -7.15 -2.06 -2.81
C GLU A 108 -6.71 -2.42 -4.23
N THR A 109 -5.83 -3.40 -4.34
CA THR A 109 -5.45 -3.92 -5.65
C THR A 109 -6.57 -4.85 -6.17
N PRO A 110 -7.06 -4.68 -7.43
CA PRO A 110 -8.26 -5.36 -7.90
C PRO A 110 -8.27 -6.88 -7.70
N ALA A 111 -7.16 -7.56 -8.00
CA ALA A 111 -7.06 -9.02 -7.85
C ALA A 111 -7.25 -9.51 -6.39
N TRP A 112 -6.83 -8.72 -5.40
CA TRP A 112 -7.05 -9.05 -3.98
C TRP A 112 -8.48 -8.71 -3.56
N MET A 113 -9.01 -7.57 -4.00
CA MET A 113 -10.40 -7.20 -3.70
C MET A 113 -11.39 -8.21 -4.27
N ASP A 114 -11.23 -8.61 -5.53
CA ASP A 114 -12.05 -9.62 -6.18
C ASP A 114 -12.04 -10.93 -5.38
N ARG A 115 -10.88 -11.35 -4.87
CA ARG A 115 -10.77 -12.55 -4.05
C ARG A 115 -11.58 -12.44 -2.75
N VAL A 116 -11.59 -11.28 -2.10
CA VAL A 116 -12.35 -11.05 -0.87
C VAL A 116 -13.85 -10.94 -1.13
N VAL A 117 -14.25 -10.30 -2.22
CA VAL A 117 -15.66 -10.25 -2.63
C VAL A 117 -16.19 -11.66 -2.92
N HIS A 118 -15.42 -12.49 -3.65
CA HIS A 118 -15.80 -13.87 -3.96
C HIS A 118 -15.80 -14.80 -2.75
N SER A 119 -15.03 -14.49 -1.69
CA SER A 119 -15.08 -15.29 -0.46
C SER A 119 -16.38 -15.11 0.32
N GLY A 120 -17.19 -14.10 -0.03
CA GLY A 120 -18.44 -13.80 0.65
C GLY A 120 -18.25 -13.18 2.03
N LEU A 121 -17.08 -12.58 2.32
CA LEU A 121 -16.77 -12.03 3.65
C LEU A 121 -17.85 -11.06 4.14
N LEU A 122 -18.27 -10.08 3.34
CA LEU A 122 -19.34 -9.16 3.74
C LEU A 122 -20.68 -9.85 3.94
N ARG A 123 -20.97 -10.88 3.14
CA ARG A 123 -22.21 -11.66 3.28
C ARG A 123 -22.22 -12.43 4.60
N SER A 124 -21.07 -12.93 5.07
CA SER A 124 -20.97 -13.59 6.37
C SER A 124 -21.18 -12.66 7.57
N LEU A 125 -21.24 -11.35 7.35
CA LEU A 125 -21.58 -10.38 8.39
C LEU A 125 -23.09 -10.15 8.52
N VAL A 126 -23.88 -10.51 7.50
CA VAL A 126 -25.34 -10.44 7.58
C VAL A 126 -25.82 -11.43 8.64
N GLY A 127 -26.67 -10.98 9.54
CA GLY A 127 -27.15 -11.72 10.70
C GLY A 127 -26.28 -11.58 11.96
N LYS A 128 -25.11 -10.92 11.88
CA LYS A 128 -24.31 -10.60 13.07
C LYS A 128 -24.87 -9.38 13.81
N SER A 129 -24.63 -9.32 15.12
CA SER A 129 -25.08 -8.22 15.96
C SER A 129 -23.96 -7.20 16.20
N TYR A 130 -24.33 -5.97 16.53
CA TYR A 130 -23.40 -4.89 16.93
C TYR A 130 -22.52 -5.23 18.15
N SER A 131 -22.93 -6.23 18.94
CA SER A 131 -22.19 -6.73 20.08
C SER A 131 -21.03 -7.67 19.69
N ASP A 132 -21.04 -8.27 18.50
CA ASP A 132 -19.99 -9.22 18.11
C ASP A 132 -18.63 -8.54 17.84
N GLY A 133 -17.55 -9.33 17.91
CA GLY A 133 -16.17 -8.86 17.79
C GLY A 133 -15.73 -8.50 16.36
N PHE A 134 -16.24 -9.22 15.36
CA PHE A 134 -15.87 -9.11 13.94
C PHE A 134 -14.35 -9.29 13.72
N GLU A 135 -13.68 -10.01 14.62
CA GLU A 135 -12.24 -10.22 14.53
C GLU A 135 -11.91 -11.27 13.47
N VAL A 136 -11.07 -10.89 12.51
CA VAL A 136 -10.66 -11.81 11.45
C VAL A 136 -9.79 -12.93 12.02
N GLY A 137 -10.21 -14.18 11.78
CA GLY A 137 -9.59 -15.39 12.34
C GLY A 137 -10.25 -15.88 13.63
N THR A 138 -11.17 -15.11 14.22
CA THR A 138 -11.95 -15.49 15.41
C THR A 138 -13.44 -15.53 15.06
N ASP A 139 -14.00 -14.40 14.62
CA ASP A 139 -15.44 -14.23 14.35
C ASP A 139 -15.79 -14.25 12.86
N VAL A 140 -14.80 -13.96 12.01
CA VAL A 140 -14.94 -13.82 10.56
C VAL A 140 -13.74 -14.49 9.88
N ASP A 141 -13.99 -15.29 8.85
CA ASP A 141 -12.91 -15.93 8.10
C ASP A 141 -12.11 -14.90 7.30
N GLY A 142 -10.78 -14.95 7.48
CA GLY A 142 -9.84 -14.16 6.69
C GLY A 142 -9.57 -14.79 5.34
N VAL A 143 -9.29 -13.95 4.34
CA VAL A 143 -8.92 -14.44 3.00
C VAL A 143 -7.41 -14.49 2.89
N THR A 144 -6.86 -15.69 2.64
CA THR A 144 -5.42 -15.89 2.46
C THR A 144 -4.86 -14.97 1.38
N GLY A 145 -3.76 -14.27 1.70
CA GLY A 145 -3.13 -13.28 0.83
C GLY A 145 -3.80 -11.90 0.85
N ALA A 146 -5.05 -11.79 1.34
CA ALA A 146 -5.80 -10.54 1.44
C ALA A 146 -6.18 -10.17 2.89
N THR A 147 -5.35 -10.58 3.85
CA THR A 147 -5.64 -10.42 5.29
C THR A 147 -5.86 -8.96 5.71
N ASN A 148 -5.08 -8.01 5.18
CA ASN A 148 -5.25 -6.58 5.50
C ASN A 148 -6.59 -6.05 4.97
N THR A 149 -6.96 -6.45 3.76
CA THR A 149 -8.25 -6.10 3.15
C THR A 149 -9.42 -6.71 3.93
N SER A 150 -9.32 -7.99 4.32
CA SER A 150 -10.32 -8.67 5.16
C SER A 150 -10.51 -7.97 6.51
N LYS A 151 -9.40 -7.59 7.17
CA LYS A 151 -9.44 -6.86 8.45
C LYS A 151 -10.11 -5.50 8.30
N ALA A 152 -9.74 -4.73 7.27
CA ALA A 152 -10.35 -3.43 7.02
C ALA A 152 -11.85 -3.52 6.74
N LEU A 153 -12.30 -4.51 5.97
CA LEU A 153 -13.72 -4.74 5.72
C LEU A 153 -14.49 -5.08 7.00
N ALA A 154 -13.96 -6.00 7.81
CA ALA A 154 -14.58 -6.40 9.06
C ALA A 154 -14.62 -5.25 10.08
N GLU A 155 -13.53 -4.49 10.21
CA GLU A 155 -13.42 -3.33 11.10
C GLU A 155 -14.34 -2.17 10.67
N ALA A 156 -14.37 -1.86 9.36
CA ALA A 156 -15.30 -0.87 8.82
C ALA A 156 -16.73 -1.31 9.11
N ALA A 157 -17.08 -2.58 8.85
CA ALA A 157 -18.42 -3.08 9.08
C ALA A 157 -18.81 -3.06 10.57
N ARG A 158 -17.91 -3.46 11.48
CA ARG A 158 -18.11 -3.39 12.92
C ARG A 158 -18.39 -1.96 13.40
N THR A 159 -17.59 -1.01 12.90
CA THR A 159 -17.75 0.41 13.22
C THR A 159 -19.09 0.94 12.72
N GLY A 160 -19.50 0.54 11.51
CA GLY A 160 -20.79 0.92 10.92
C GLY A 160 -21.97 0.37 11.73
N SER A 161 -21.95 -0.92 12.03
CA SER A 161 -22.98 -1.59 12.85
C SER A 161 -23.14 -0.94 14.22
N ARG A 162 -22.03 -0.63 14.90
CA ARG A 162 -22.07 0.07 16.20
C ARG A 162 -22.53 1.52 16.10
N THR A 163 -22.26 2.19 14.99
CA THR A 163 -22.79 3.54 14.73
C THR A 163 -24.31 3.50 14.60
N VAL A 164 -24.86 2.51 13.88
CA VAL A 164 -26.30 2.27 13.81
C VAL A 164 -26.88 1.95 15.19
N ALA A 165 -26.24 1.04 15.94
CA ALA A 165 -26.74 0.64 17.26
C ALA A 165 -26.79 1.80 18.26
N ARG A 166 -25.77 2.69 18.27
CA ARG A 166 -25.79 3.92 19.06
C ARG A 166 -26.94 4.85 18.66
N ARG A 167 -27.25 4.93 17.37
CA ARG A 167 -28.38 5.73 16.88
C ARG A 167 -29.74 5.19 17.32
N LEU A 168 -29.83 3.88 17.52
CA LEU A 168 -31.01 3.16 18.01
C LEU A 168 -31.09 3.14 19.55
N ASP A 169 -30.20 3.85 20.26
CA ASP A 169 -30.11 3.86 21.72
C ASP A 169 -29.91 2.45 22.33
N LEU A 170 -29.28 1.54 21.58
CA LEU A 170 -28.92 0.20 22.04
C LEU A 170 -27.68 0.25 22.96
N PRO A 171 -27.52 -0.72 23.89
CA PRO A 171 -26.39 -0.76 24.83
C PRO A 171 -25.07 -1.13 24.13
N VAL A 172 -24.42 -0.13 23.52
CA VAL A 172 -23.13 -0.32 22.85
C VAL A 172 -21.99 -0.11 23.84
N GLU A 173 -21.24 -1.17 24.11
CA GLU A 173 -19.99 -1.06 24.86
C GLU A 173 -18.91 -0.33 24.05
N ASP A 174 -18.23 0.60 24.69
CA ASP A 174 -17.10 1.30 24.08
C ASP A 174 -15.93 0.34 23.88
N LEU A 175 -15.33 0.42 22.69
CA LEU A 175 -14.13 -0.34 22.40
C LEU A 175 -12.97 0.15 23.27
N PRO A 176 -12.14 -0.77 23.80
CA PRO A 176 -10.88 -0.36 24.38
C PRO A 176 -10.07 0.38 23.31
N PRO A 177 -9.28 1.39 23.71
CA PRO A 177 -8.43 2.09 22.78
C PRO A 177 -7.51 1.08 22.08
N PRO A 178 -7.19 1.32 20.80
CA PRO A 178 -6.41 0.41 19.98
C PRO A 178 -5.03 0.19 20.61
N ALA A 179 -4.74 -1.08 20.93
CA ALA A 179 -3.47 -1.47 21.50
C ALA A 179 -2.35 -1.44 20.44
N ILE A 180 -1.12 -1.21 20.89
CA ILE A 180 0.05 -1.27 20.02
C ILE A 180 0.31 -2.73 19.66
N VAL A 181 0.16 -3.06 18.38
CA VAL A 181 0.45 -4.39 17.83
C VAL A 181 1.87 -4.39 17.31
N PHE A 182 2.76 -5.08 18.02
CA PHE A 182 4.14 -5.28 17.63
C PHE A 182 4.42 -6.76 17.49
N GLY A 183 4.79 -7.21 16.28
CA GLY A 183 4.93 -8.61 15.95
C GLY A 183 6.28 -8.97 15.37
N VAL A 184 6.35 -10.20 14.87
CA VAL A 184 7.51 -10.76 14.19
C VAL A 184 7.91 -9.94 12.94
N PRO A 185 6.98 -9.43 12.09
CA PRO A 185 7.36 -8.61 10.93
C PRO A 185 8.19 -7.38 11.30
N GLU A 186 7.79 -6.66 12.35
CA GLU A 186 8.48 -5.47 12.83
C GLU A 186 9.87 -5.81 13.38
N VAL A 187 9.98 -6.85 14.21
CA VAL A 187 11.26 -7.32 14.76
C VAL A 187 12.23 -7.68 13.62
N VAL A 188 11.76 -8.47 12.65
CA VAL A 188 12.57 -8.92 11.52
C VAL A 188 12.99 -7.73 10.67
N LEU A 189 12.09 -6.80 10.39
CA LEU A 189 12.40 -5.60 9.61
C LEU A 189 13.48 -4.75 10.30
N LEU A 190 13.35 -4.48 11.60
CA LEU A 190 14.34 -3.72 12.36
C LEU A 190 15.69 -4.42 12.39
N ALA A 191 15.71 -5.76 12.55
CA ALA A 191 16.94 -6.55 12.47
C ALA A 191 17.58 -6.47 11.08
N LEU A 192 16.79 -6.55 10.00
CA LEU A 192 17.28 -6.43 8.63
C LEU A 192 17.86 -5.04 8.34
N PHE A 193 17.25 -3.97 8.86
CA PHE A 193 17.83 -2.63 8.81
C PHE A 193 19.15 -2.54 9.57
N ALA A 194 19.22 -3.09 10.79
CA ALA A 194 20.44 -3.09 11.59
C ALA A 194 21.57 -3.84 10.87
N VAL A 195 21.32 -5.06 10.39
CA VAL A 195 22.28 -5.85 9.61
C VAL A 195 22.70 -5.10 8.35
N GLY A 196 21.76 -4.46 7.65
CA GLY A 196 22.06 -3.66 6.46
C GLY A 196 22.92 -2.43 6.75
N TYR A 197 22.68 -1.76 7.87
CA TYR A 197 23.44 -0.60 8.32
C TYR A 197 24.86 -0.99 8.74
N PHE A 198 25.03 -1.97 9.63
CA PHE A 198 26.36 -2.39 10.07
C PHE A 198 27.13 -3.13 8.98
N GLY A 199 26.45 -3.96 8.20
CA GLY A 199 27.08 -4.76 7.14
C GLY A 199 27.64 -3.93 5.99
N HIS A 200 27.15 -2.72 5.75
CA HIS A 200 27.71 -1.84 4.72
C HIS A 200 28.96 -1.09 5.17
N GLN A 201 29.21 -1.03 6.49
CA GLN A 201 30.41 -0.41 7.02
C GLN A 201 31.60 -1.29 6.68
N GLY A 202 32.59 -0.74 5.96
CA GLY A 202 33.72 -1.48 5.39
C GLY A 202 34.66 -2.19 6.38
N ARG A 203 34.33 -2.18 7.68
CA ARG A 203 35.08 -2.86 8.75
C ARG A 203 34.57 -4.28 9.04
N PHE A 204 33.42 -4.67 8.49
CA PHE A 204 32.81 -5.97 8.83
C PHE A 204 33.34 -7.11 7.94
N ARG A 205 34.06 -8.07 8.56
CA ARG A 205 34.74 -9.18 7.85
C ARG A 205 33.78 -10.13 7.12
N PHE A 206 32.55 -10.27 7.61
CA PHE A 206 31.53 -11.18 7.06
C PHE A 206 30.43 -10.46 6.27
N ALA A 207 30.73 -9.29 5.69
CA ALA A 207 29.73 -8.46 4.99
C ALA A 207 29.06 -9.18 3.83
N ARG A 208 29.78 -10.06 3.12
CA ARG A 208 29.21 -10.86 2.02
C ARG A 208 28.20 -11.88 2.53
N GLN A 209 28.53 -12.60 3.60
CA GLN A 209 27.65 -13.59 4.21
C GLN A 209 26.41 -12.92 4.82
N ALA A 210 26.61 -11.86 5.60
CA ALA A 210 25.52 -11.10 6.21
C ALA A 210 24.53 -10.59 5.15
N ARG A 211 25.01 -10.10 4.00
CA ARG A 211 24.14 -9.67 2.90
C ARG A 211 23.32 -10.82 2.33
N TRP A 212 23.92 -11.98 2.08
CA TRP A 212 23.18 -13.13 1.54
C TRP A 212 22.15 -13.65 2.53
N VAL A 213 22.52 -13.76 3.80
CA VAL A 213 21.60 -14.17 4.87
C VAL A 213 20.45 -13.17 4.98
N SER A 214 20.72 -11.87 5.02
CA SER A 214 19.65 -10.86 5.11
C SER A 214 18.73 -10.83 3.88
N MET A 215 19.28 -11.05 2.67
CA MET A 215 18.46 -11.14 1.45
C MET A 215 17.56 -12.38 1.48
N LEU A 216 18.07 -13.54 1.92
CA LEU A 216 17.28 -14.78 2.03
C LEU A 216 16.22 -14.68 3.12
N VAL A 217 16.58 -14.13 4.29
CA VAL A 217 15.62 -13.86 5.38
C VAL A 217 14.53 -12.89 4.91
N GLY A 218 14.91 -11.80 4.22
CA GLY A 218 13.97 -10.89 3.60
C GLY A 218 13.03 -11.60 2.62
N MET A 219 13.57 -12.45 1.75
CA MET A 219 12.78 -13.23 0.79
C MET A 219 11.77 -14.17 1.43
N VAL A 220 12.21 -14.95 2.42
CA VAL A 220 11.35 -15.92 3.10
C VAL A 220 10.34 -15.21 3.98
N VAL A 221 10.79 -14.33 4.86
CA VAL A 221 9.95 -13.73 5.89
C VAL A 221 9.09 -12.60 5.32
N LEU A 222 9.71 -11.58 4.71
CA LEU A 222 8.95 -10.43 4.19
C LEU A 222 8.28 -10.72 2.84
N GLY A 223 8.80 -11.68 2.07
CA GLY A 223 8.19 -12.15 0.82
C GLY A 223 7.13 -13.22 1.07
N PHE A 224 7.55 -14.47 1.29
CA PHE A 224 6.63 -15.62 1.33
C PHE A 224 5.75 -15.72 2.58
N LEU A 225 6.25 -15.36 3.77
CA LEU A 225 5.48 -15.54 5.01
C LEU A 225 4.48 -14.40 5.25
N TYR A 226 4.94 -13.15 5.10
CA TYR A 226 4.11 -11.97 5.41
C TYR A 226 3.61 -11.19 4.18
N ASN A 227 4.24 -11.37 3.01
CA ASN A 227 3.98 -10.58 1.80
C ASN A 227 3.87 -9.07 2.06
N LEU A 228 4.91 -8.50 2.68
CA LEU A 228 5.02 -7.08 2.99
C LEU A 228 6.18 -6.39 2.23
N PRO A 229 6.27 -6.50 0.89
CA PRO A 229 7.31 -5.82 0.14
C PRO A 229 7.09 -4.29 0.14
N LEU A 230 8.18 -3.53 -0.02
CA LEU A 230 8.11 -2.13 -0.42
C LEU A 230 7.54 -2.02 -1.84
N THR A 231 6.29 -1.56 -1.93
CA THR A 231 5.55 -1.37 -3.19
C THR A 231 5.42 0.09 -3.56
N LEU A 232 5.06 0.33 -4.82
CA LEU A 232 4.69 1.67 -5.28
C LEU A 232 3.45 2.19 -4.55
N ALA A 233 2.53 1.29 -4.16
CA ALA A 233 1.35 1.64 -3.39
C ALA A 233 1.72 2.31 -2.07
N TYR A 234 2.73 1.83 -1.35
CA TYR A 234 3.17 2.46 -0.09
C TYR A 234 3.72 3.88 -0.30
N ILE A 235 4.41 4.12 -1.41
CA ILE A 235 4.90 5.45 -1.78
C ILE A 235 3.71 6.36 -2.13
N THR A 236 2.75 5.87 -2.92
CA THR A 236 1.57 6.65 -3.29
C THR A 236 0.66 6.92 -2.09
N LYS A 237 0.53 5.99 -1.12
CA LYS A 237 -0.15 6.21 0.16
C LYS A 237 0.47 7.38 0.93
N LEU A 238 1.80 7.41 1.02
CA LEU A 238 2.53 8.52 1.64
C LEU A 238 2.25 9.85 0.93
N LEU A 239 2.25 9.87 -0.41
CA LEU A 239 1.98 11.07 -1.20
C LEU A 239 0.52 11.56 -1.08
N LEU A 240 -0.44 10.64 -0.92
CA LEU A 240 -1.85 10.98 -0.74
C LEU A 240 -2.19 11.40 0.70
N GLY A 241 -1.28 11.18 1.66
CA GLY A 241 -1.54 11.42 3.07
C GLY A 241 -2.46 10.36 3.70
N TYR A 242 -2.44 9.14 3.16
CA TYR A 242 -3.13 8.00 3.76
C TYR A 242 -2.25 7.42 4.85
N TRP A 243 -2.33 8.04 6.02
CA TRP A 243 -1.61 7.64 7.23
C TRP A 243 -2.44 6.58 7.94
N PRO A 244 -2.07 5.29 7.83
CA PRO A 244 -2.82 4.26 8.50
C PRO A 244 -2.66 4.41 10.00
N GLN A 245 -3.60 3.89 10.77
CA GLN A 245 -3.50 3.91 12.23
C GLN A 245 -2.16 3.35 12.74
N TRP A 246 -1.42 4.17 13.50
CA TRP A 246 -0.03 3.88 13.84
C TRP A 246 0.15 2.72 14.80
N GLN A 247 -0.81 2.48 15.71
CA GLN A 247 -0.73 1.40 16.69
C GLN A 247 -0.80 0.01 16.03
N THR A 248 -1.53 -0.11 14.93
CA THR A 248 -1.82 -1.39 14.25
C THR A 248 -0.97 -1.58 12.98
N ASN A 249 -0.38 -0.52 12.43
CA ASN A 249 0.37 -0.54 11.17
C ASN A 249 1.86 -0.16 11.32
N LEU A 250 2.49 -0.51 12.45
CA LEU A 250 3.88 -0.16 12.76
C LEU A 250 4.88 -0.56 11.66
N TYR A 251 4.68 -1.72 11.01
CA TYR A 251 5.54 -2.16 9.91
C TYR A 251 5.71 -1.10 8.81
N TRP A 252 4.62 -0.46 8.38
CA TRP A 252 4.66 0.55 7.32
C TRP A 252 5.51 1.75 7.74
N TYR A 253 5.34 2.20 8.99
CA TYR A 253 6.11 3.31 9.56
C TYR A 253 7.60 2.97 9.70
N PHE A 254 7.94 1.78 10.18
CA PHE A 254 9.34 1.35 10.26
C PHE A 254 9.97 1.17 8.88
N LEU A 255 9.22 0.68 7.89
CA LEU A 255 9.73 0.48 6.54
C LEU A 255 10.03 1.81 5.86
N ILE A 256 9.02 2.70 5.76
CA ILE A 256 9.17 3.99 5.10
C ILE A 256 10.09 4.91 5.90
N GLY A 257 9.87 5.02 7.22
CA GLY A 257 10.70 5.81 8.12
C GLY A 257 12.15 5.33 8.16
N GLY A 258 12.39 4.02 8.23
CA GLY A 258 13.73 3.43 8.21
C GLY A 258 14.47 3.67 6.91
N ILE A 259 13.78 3.57 5.76
CA ILE A 259 14.36 3.90 4.45
C ILE A 259 14.76 5.38 4.41
N LEU A 260 13.86 6.31 4.78
CA LEU A 260 14.14 7.73 4.78
C LEU A 260 15.28 8.08 5.73
N PHE A 261 15.31 7.47 6.93
CA PHE A 261 16.38 7.65 7.91
C PHE A 261 17.75 7.19 7.38
N VAL A 262 17.85 6.01 6.77
CA VAL A 262 19.13 5.56 6.21
C VAL A 262 19.55 6.43 5.01
N PHE A 263 18.61 6.95 4.22
CA PHE A 263 18.95 7.91 3.17
C PHE A 263 19.54 9.20 3.73
N THR A 264 18.97 9.76 4.80
CA THR A 264 19.51 11.00 5.40
C THR A 264 20.95 10.78 5.89
N VAL A 265 21.21 9.68 6.61
CA VAL A 265 22.53 9.33 7.16
C VAL A 265 23.52 8.92 6.07
N ASP A 266 23.25 7.85 5.32
CA ASP A 266 24.26 7.16 4.49
C ASP A 266 24.14 7.42 2.98
N ASN A 267 23.09 8.09 2.50
CA ASN A 267 22.76 8.24 1.07
C ASN A 267 22.62 6.93 0.28
N LYS A 268 22.56 5.78 0.96
CA LYS A 268 22.47 4.46 0.33
C LYS A 268 21.06 3.93 0.47
N ASN A 269 20.64 3.09 -0.47
CA ASN A 269 19.38 2.36 -0.38
C ASN A 269 19.58 1.08 0.46
N PRO A 270 19.06 1.00 1.69
CA PRO A 270 19.17 -0.21 2.51
C PRO A 270 18.32 -1.34 1.94
N TYR A 271 17.07 -1.05 1.58
CA TYR A 271 16.06 -2.05 1.22
C TYR A 271 16.48 -2.88 0.00
N CYS A 272 16.67 -2.24 -1.15
CA CYS A 272 16.95 -2.97 -2.40
C CYS A 272 18.28 -3.74 -2.36
N ARG A 273 19.25 -3.28 -1.56
CA ARG A 273 20.59 -3.87 -1.51
C ARG A 273 20.71 -5.03 -0.53
N TRP A 274 19.98 -4.97 0.60
CA TRP A 274 20.19 -5.86 1.73
C TRP A 274 19.07 -6.84 2.02
N PHE A 275 17.80 -6.49 1.76
CA PHE A 275 16.71 -7.35 2.20
C PHE A 275 15.45 -7.31 1.33
N CYS A 276 15.53 -6.76 0.12
CA CYS A 276 14.43 -6.79 -0.84
C CYS A 276 14.13 -8.24 -1.30
N PRO A 277 12.91 -8.76 -1.04
CA PRO A 277 12.53 -10.14 -1.36
C PRO A 277 12.71 -10.48 -2.85
N PHE A 278 12.19 -9.64 -3.74
CA PHE A 278 12.24 -9.88 -5.18
C PHE A 278 13.65 -9.71 -5.77
N GLY A 279 14.47 -8.88 -5.13
CA GLY A 279 15.89 -8.80 -5.45
C GLY A 279 16.64 -10.09 -5.10
N ALA A 280 16.28 -10.72 -3.98
CA ALA A 280 16.86 -12.00 -3.55
C ALA A 280 16.46 -13.13 -4.49
N ALA A 281 15.18 -13.20 -4.87
CA ALA A 281 14.68 -14.20 -5.81
C ALA A 281 15.47 -14.17 -7.14
N GLN A 282 15.64 -12.99 -7.73
CA GLN A 282 16.43 -12.84 -8.95
C GLN A 282 17.92 -13.17 -8.75
N GLU A 283 18.50 -12.89 -7.59
CA GLU A 283 19.89 -13.28 -7.31
C GLU A 283 20.04 -14.79 -7.12
N CYS A 284 19.07 -15.46 -6.51
CA CYS A 284 19.05 -16.92 -6.41
C CYS A 284 19.00 -17.55 -7.81
N MET A 285 18.12 -17.06 -8.68
CA MET A 285 18.09 -17.46 -10.09
C MET A 285 19.43 -17.18 -10.78
N GLY A 286 20.05 -16.03 -10.52
CA GLY A 286 21.34 -15.69 -11.09
C GLY A 286 22.49 -16.58 -10.64
N VAL A 287 22.47 -17.07 -9.39
CA VAL A 287 23.45 -18.07 -8.92
C VAL A 287 23.27 -19.40 -9.63
N ILE A 288 22.02 -19.83 -9.85
CA ILE A 288 21.70 -21.08 -10.55
C ILE A 288 22.14 -21.02 -12.02
N GLY A 289 21.85 -19.91 -12.71
CA GLY A 289 22.15 -19.75 -14.14
C GLY A 289 23.54 -19.21 -14.47
N GLY A 290 24.35 -18.84 -13.47
CA GLY A 290 25.66 -18.23 -13.69
C GLY A 290 25.56 -16.81 -14.28
N ALA A 291 24.55 -16.05 -13.87
CA ALA A 291 24.23 -14.74 -14.41
C ALA A 291 25.43 -13.77 -14.35
N ARG A 292 25.58 -12.99 -15.43
CA ARG A 292 26.60 -11.94 -15.52
C ARG A 292 25.93 -10.58 -15.47
N SER A 293 26.72 -9.55 -15.15
CA SER A 293 26.28 -8.16 -15.26
C SER A 293 26.24 -7.75 -16.74
N LEU A 294 25.30 -8.34 -17.49
CA LEU A 294 25.07 -8.00 -18.89
C LEU A 294 24.38 -6.63 -18.95
N SER A 295 25.06 -5.67 -19.57
CA SER A 295 24.52 -4.36 -19.86
C SER A 295 24.00 -4.37 -21.30
N PRO A 296 22.73 -3.99 -21.58
CA PRO A 296 22.16 -3.92 -22.92
C PRO A 296 22.77 -2.82 -23.83
N GLY A 297 24.04 -2.45 -23.59
CA GLY A 297 24.84 -1.56 -24.42
C GLY A 297 24.16 -0.22 -24.69
N ARG A 298 23.76 -0.01 -25.94
CA ARG A 298 23.16 1.24 -26.43
C ARG A 298 21.78 1.54 -25.83
N PHE A 299 21.03 0.53 -25.38
CA PHE A 299 19.65 0.70 -24.91
C PHE A 299 19.52 0.99 -23.41
N VAL A 300 20.61 0.98 -22.65
CA VAL A 300 20.58 1.21 -21.19
C VAL A 300 19.96 2.57 -20.84
N GLY A 301 20.31 3.61 -21.60
CA GLY A 301 19.74 4.94 -21.39
C GLY A 301 18.23 4.97 -21.64
N LEU A 302 17.79 4.35 -22.73
CA LEU A 302 16.37 4.25 -23.09
C LEU A 302 15.57 3.50 -22.02
N LEU A 303 16.05 2.31 -21.60
CA LEU A 303 15.37 1.50 -20.59
C LEU A 303 15.27 2.20 -19.24
N LYS A 304 16.32 2.92 -18.82
CA LYS A 304 16.27 3.72 -17.58
C LYS A 304 15.26 4.86 -17.65
N TRP A 305 15.16 5.55 -18.78
CA TRP A 305 14.16 6.60 -18.97
C TRP A 305 12.75 6.03 -19.07
N LEU A 306 12.57 4.90 -19.75
CA LEU A 306 11.30 4.17 -19.78
C LEU A 306 10.87 3.78 -18.36
N GLN A 307 11.77 3.21 -17.56
CA GLN A 307 11.52 2.88 -16.15
C GLN A 307 11.08 4.10 -15.34
N ARG A 308 11.75 5.26 -15.51
CA ARG A 308 11.37 6.52 -14.85
C ARG A 308 9.99 7.01 -15.29
N LEU A 309 9.68 6.95 -16.58
CA LEU A 309 8.39 7.36 -17.13
C LEU A 309 7.26 6.45 -16.65
N LEU A 310 7.45 5.13 -16.66
CA LEU A 310 6.47 4.17 -16.16
C LEU A 310 6.21 4.36 -14.66
N ALA A 311 7.26 4.55 -13.86
CA ALA A 311 7.11 4.84 -12.43
C ALA A 311 6.36 6.15 -12.18
N LEU A 312 6.70 7.23 -12.89
CA LEU A 312 6.01 8.52 -12.76
C LEU A 312 4.55 8.41 -13.21
N ALA A 313 4.28 7.77 -14.36
CA ALA A 313 2.92 7.58 -14.86
C ALA A 313 2.07 6.80 -13.86
N ALA A 314 2.62 5.74 -13.26
CA ALA A 314 1.93 4.96 -12.24
C ALA A 314 1.65 5.78 -10.97
N ILE A 315 2.59 6.60 -10.50
CA ILE A 315 2.37 7.51 -9.37
C ILE A 315 1.31 8.56 -9.70
N LEU A 316 1.40 9.22 -10.87
CA LEU A 316 0.43 10.23 -11.30
C LEU A 316 -0.97 9.63 -11.39
N LEU A 317 -1.11 8.44 -11.96
CA LEU A 317 -2.39 7.74 -12.06
C LEU A 317 -2.93 7.37 -10.68
N GLY A 318 -2.10 6.79 -9.80
CA GLY A 318 -2.49 6.41 -8.44
C GLY A 318 -2.90 7.60 -7.57
N VAL A 319 -2.18 8.74 -7.71
CA VAL A 319 -2.51 9.99 -7.02
C VAL A 319 -3.79 10.61 -7.57
N TYR A 320 -3.92 10.73 -8.90
CA TYR A 320 -5.09 11.32 -9.55
C TYR A 320 -6.37 10.53 -9.29
N LEU A 321 -6.29 9.20 -9.35
CA LEU A 321 -7.44 8.32 -9.08
C LEU A 321 -7.70 8.13 -7.58
N ARG A 322 -6.77 8.58 -6.72
CA ARG A 322 -6.77 8.33 -5.28
C ARG A 322 -6.80 6.84 -4.92
N SER A 323 -6.25 5.99 -5.77
CA SER A 323 -6.15 4.53 -5.57
C SER A 323 -4.71 4.06 -5.77
N PRO A 324 -3.91 3.95 -4.69
CA PRO A 324 -2.51 3.54 -4.75
C PRO A 324 -2.25 2.18 -5.39
N GLY A 325 -3.20 1.24 -5.26
CA GLY A 325 -3.08 -0.13 -5.76
C GLY A 325 -3.45 -0.34 -7.23
N LEU A 326 -4.12 0.62 -7.88
CA LEU A 326 -4.62 0.43 -9.25
C LEU A 326 -3.50 0.51 -10.30
N ALA A 327 -2.51 1.38 -10.07
CA ALA A 327 -1.46 1.67 -11.03
C ALA A 327 -0.17 0.87 -10.78
N SER A 328 -0.16 -0.04 -9.80
CA SER A 328 1.01 -0.87 -9.51
C SER A 328 1.12 -2.03 -10.50
N TYR A 329 2.15 -1.98 -11.34
CA TYR A 329 2.49 -3.05 -12.30
C TYR A 329 3.54 -4.02 -11.75
N GLU A 330 3.66 -4.11 -10.43
CA GLU A 330 4.74 -4.85 -9.79
C GLU A 330 4.47 -6.36 -9.75
N LEU A 331 5.55 -7.15 -9.83
CA LEU A 331 5.47 -8.63 -9.87
C LEU A 331 5.58 -9.30 -8.49
N PHE A 332 5.55 -8.52 -7.40
CA PHE A 332 5.77 -9.06 -6.06
C PHE A 332 4.65 -10.04 -5.65
N GLY A 333 3.39 -9.61 -5.72
CA GLY A 333 2.26 -10.47 -5.34
C GLY A 333 2.14 -11.71 -6.25
N THR A 334 2.48 -11.58 -7.52
CA THR A 334 2.48 -12.71 -8.46
C THR A 334 3.50 -13.78 -8.08
N LEU A 335 4.65 -13.39 -7.51
CA LEU A 335 5.66 -14.34 -7.05
C LEU A 335 5.35 -14.90 -5.65
N PHE A 336 5.01 -14.04 -4.69
CA PHE A 336 4.96 -14.41 -3.27
C PHE A 336 3.57 -14.87 -2.82
N ASP A 337 2.49 -14.31 -3.37
CA ASP A 337 1.11 -14.67 -3.07
C ASP A 337 0.47 -15.57 -4.13
N LEU A 338 1.17 -15.79 -5.25
CA LEU A 338 0.64 -16.48 -6.44
C LEU A 338 -0.67 -15.85 -6.93
N LEU A 339 -0.76 -14.52 -6.80
CA LEU A 339 -1.89 -13.72 -7.27
C LEU A 339 -1.46 -12.75 -8.37
N GLY A 340 -2.15 -12.81 -9.50
CA GLY A 340 -1.90 -11.90 -10.61
C GLY A 340 -2.67 -12.27 -11.87
N SER A 341 -2.69 -11.36 -12.83
CA SER A 341 -3.24 -11.63 -14.16
C SER A 341 -2.32 -12.56 -14.97
N SER A 342 -2.85 -13.19 -16.01
CA SER A 342 -2.06 -14.04 -16.92
C SER A 342 -0.85 -13.30 -17.49
N LEU A 343 -0.98 -11.99 -17.75
CA LEU A 343 0.12 -11.14 -18.22
C LEU A 343 1.19 -10.94 -17.13
N GLN A 344 0.80 -10.77 -15.86
CA GLN A 344 1.75 -10.67 -14.76
C GLN A 344 2.51 -11.98 -14.55
N PHE A 345 1.84 -13.14 -14.65
CA PHE A 345 2.52 -14.44 -14.58
C PHE A 345 3.49 -14.66 -15.75
N ALA A 346 3.09 -14.29 -16.97
CA ALA A 346 3.97 -14.34 -18.14
C ALA A 346 5.18 -13.42 -17.96
N ALA A 347 4.98 -12.20 -17.48
CA ALA A 347 6.05 -11.25 -17.18
C ALA A 347 6.98 -11.75 -16.07
N LEU A 348 6.44 -12.37 -15.02
CA LEU A 348 7.22 -13.00 -13.95
C LEU A 348 8.08 -14.13 -14.50
N GLY A 349 7.51 -15.05 -15.27
CA GLY A 349 8.25 -16.16 -15.89
C GLY A 349 9.41 -15.64 -16.76
N LEU A 350 9.14 -14.64 -17.61
CA LEU A 350 10.16 -14.01 -18.43
C LEU A 350 11.27 -13.36 -17.58
N VAL A 351 10.92 -12.66 -16.51
CA VAL A 351 11.89 -12.02 -15.61
C VAL A 351 12.75 -13.05 -14.88
N LEU A 352 12.17 -14.15 -14.39
CA LEU A 352 12.91 -15.20 -13.69
C LEU A 352 13.85 -15.95 -14.62
N ILE A 353 13.42 -16.24 -15.86
CA ILE A 353 14.29 -16.83 -16.89
C ILE A 353 15.41 -15.85 -17.25
N ALA A 354 15.10 -14.58 -17.47
CA ALA A 354 16.13 -13.57 -17.73
C ALA A 354 17.10 -13.42 -16.56
N ALA A 355 16.65 -13.62 -15.32
CA ALA A 355 17.48 -13.56 -14.13
C ALA A 355 18.51 -14.69 -14.03
N LEU A 356 18.33 -15.80 -14.76
CA LEU A 356 19.35 -16.85 -14.90
C LEU A 356 20.60 -16.33 -15.62
N PHE A 357 20.44 -15.39 -16.56
CA PHE A 357 21.53 -14.92 -17.43
C PHE A 357 22.02 -13.50 -17.07
N ILE A 358 21.11 -12.65 -16.60
CA ILE A 358 21.36 -11.24 -16.30
C ILE A 358 21.14 -11.00 -14.81
N THR A 359 22.08 -10.32 -14.15
CA THR A 359 21.89 -9.97 -12.74
C THR A 359 20.75 -8.95 -12.55
N ARG A 360 19.71 -9.34 -11.81
CA ARG A 360 18.56 -8.50 -11.40
C ARG A 360 17.91 -7.70 -12.56
N PRO A 361 17.43 -8.35 -13.64
CA PRO A 361 16.90 -7.66 -14.82
C PRO A 361 15.72 -6.75 -14.48
N TRP A 362 14.78 -7.21 -13.64
CA TRP A 362 13.63 -6.39 -13.24
C TRP A 362 14.04 -5.19 -12.41
N CYS A 363 14.87 -5.38 -11.38
CA CYS A 363 15.33 -4.26 -10.54
C CYS A 363 16.12 -3.23 -11.36
N ASN A 364 16.80 -3.67 -12.41
CA ASN A 364 17.63 -2.81 -13.23
C ASN A 364 16.85 -1.99 -14.27
N TYR A 365 15.76 -2.53 -14.82
CA TYR A 365 15.13 -1.94 -16.01
C TYR A 365 13.62 -1.72 -15.93
N LEU A 366 12.91 -2.34 -14.97
CA LEU A 366 11.43 -2.29 -14.92
C LEU A 366 10.87 -1.92 -13.54
N CYS A 367 11.57 -2.21 -12.45
CA CYS A 367 11.07 -1.97 -11.09
C CYS A 367 10.81 -0.47 -10.81
N PRO A 368 9.61 -0.07 -10.34
CA PRO A 368 9.30 1.35 -10.12
C PRO A 368 10.02 1.95 -8.91
N ILE A 369 10.48 1.12 -7.96
CA ILE A 369 11.15 1.56 -6.72
C ILE A 369 12.49 2.23 -6.99
N ARG A 370 13.24 1.79 -8.01
CA ARG A 370 14.57 2.36 -8.30
C ARG A 370 14.49 3.84 -8.70
N PRO A 371 13.64 4.26 -9.66
CA PRO A 371 13.40 5.67 -9.93
C PRO A 371 13.02 6.50 -8.70
N VAL A 372 12.15 5.98 -7.82
CA VAL A 372 11.74 6.67 -6.59
C VAL A 372 12.94 6.90 -5.66
N VAL A 373 13.79 5.88 -5.50
CA VAL A 373 15.01 5.99 -4.70
C VAL A 373 16.00 6.99 -5.28
N ASP A 374 16.24 6.94 -6.60
CA ASP A 374 17.11 7.90 -7.29
C ASP A 374 16.57 9.33 -7.10
N TYR A 375 15.24 9.50 -7.13
CA TYR A 375 14.55 10.76 -6.88
C TYR A 375 14.83 11.31 -5.47
N ILE A 376 14.66 10.47 -4.44
CA ILE A 376 14.92 10.83 -3.04
C ILE A 376 16.38 11.30 -2.86
N GLN A 377 17.34 10.63 -3.50
CA GLN A 377 18.75 11.02 -3.47
C GLN A 377 18.98 12.40 -4.12
N ILE A 378 18.36 12.68 -5.28
CA ILE A 378 18.46 13.98 -5.95
C ILE A 378 17.93 15.09 -5.03
N VAL A 379 16.76 14.89 -4.41
CA VAL A 379 16.17 15.87 -3.48
C VAL A 379 17.08 16.09 -2.26
N ARG A 380 17.63 15.03 -1.68
CA ARG A 380 18.56 15.14 -0.55
C ARG A 380 19.79 15.98 -0.89
N GLU A 381 20.43 15.75 -2.04
CA GLU A 381 21.59 16.53 -2.47
C GLU A 381 21.23 18.00 -2.69
N LEU A 382 20.06 18.29 -3.27
CA LEU A 382 19.55 19.65 -3.41
C LEU A 382 19.35 20.35 -2.06
N VAL A 383 18.74 19.66 -1.09
CA VAL A 383 18.52 20.19 0.26
C VAL A 383 19.86 20.44 0.96
N LYS A 384 20.81 19.50 0.88
CA LYS A 384 22.16 19.66 1.47
C LYS A 384 22.92 20.84 0.86
N GLU A 385 22.87 21.01 -0.46
CA GLU A 385 23.50 22.14 -1.13
C GLU A 385 22.88 23.47 -0.70
N ARG A 386 21.55 23.56 -0.63
CA ARG A 386 20.87 24.78 -0.14
C ARG A 386 21.20 25.06 1.33
N TRP A 387 21.16 24.05 2.18
CA TRP A 387 21.46 24.20 3.60
C TRP A 387 22.90 24.66 3.85
N ARG A 388 23.87 24.14 3.07
CA ARG A 388 25.26 24.61 3.12
C ARG A 388 25.37 26.08 2.71
N LYS A 389 24.69 26.50 1.64
CA LYS A 389 24.70 27.91 1.18
C LYS A 389 24.17 28.86 2.24
N ILE A 390 23.00 28.55 2.81
CA ILE A 390 22.38 29.33 3.90
C ILE A 390 23.32 29.46 5.10
N ARG A 391 24.10 28.41 5.41
CA ARG A 391 25.04 28.41 6.53
C ARG A 391 26.35 29.16 6.24
N THR A 392 26.68 29.38 4.97
CA THR A 392 27.93 30.03 4.53
C THR A 392 27.75 31.49 4.11
N GLU A 393 26.52 31.96 3.89
CA GLU A 393 26.24 33.37 3.66
C GLU A 393 26.20 34.09 5.03
N PRO A 394 27.09 35.07 5.31
CA PRO A 394 26.98 35.89 6.51
C PRO A 394 25.68 36.72 6.43
N ALA A 395 25.03 36.88 7.59
CA ALA A 395 23.79 37.64 7.75
C ALA A 395 23.90 39.10 7.29
#